data_AF-A0A528CWL3-F1
#
_entry.id   AF-A0A528CWL3-F1
#
_cell.length_a   1.000
_cell.length_b   1.000
_cell.length_c   1.000
_cell.angle_alpha   90.00
_cell.angle_beta   90.00
_cell.angle_gamma   90.00
#
_symmetry.space_group_name_H-M   'P 1'
#
loop_
_entity.id
_entity.type
_entity.pdbx_description
1 polymer ?
#
loop_
_entity_poly.entity_id
_entity_poly.type
_entity_poly.pdbx_seq_one_letter_code
_entity_poly.pdbx_strand_id
1 'polypeptide(L)'
;YNAYRGLESFKDGGAHTDLRAVFSIHPEPFTVLAHPNAGVTKFEDFKGKRFNVGNPGSGTRSSMERLLGAMGWTLADFSLASELKADEHGPALCDGKIDGFFYG
;
A
#
# COMPACT_ATOMS: atom_id res chain seq x y z
N TYR A 1 13.49 10.14 5.30
CA TYR A 1 12.98 11.53 5.44
C TYR A 1 11.96 11.66 6.58
N ASN A 2 10.80 11.00 6.54
CA ASN A 2 9.75 11.14 7.57
C ASN A 2 10.25 10.88 9.01
N ALA A 3 10.94 9.75 9.24
CA ALA A 3 11.51 9.41 10.55
C ALA A 3 12.50 10.47 11.09
N TYR A 4 13.42 10.95 10.24
CA TYR A 4 14.41 11.96 10.61
C TYR A 4 13.78 13.28 11.06
N ARG A 5 12.60 13.62 10.51
CA ARG A 5 11.88 14.87 10.82
C ARG A 5 10.69 14.69 11.79
N GLY A 6 10.37 13.47 12.22
CA GLY A 6 9.21 13.20 13.08
C GLY A 6 7.86 13.47 12.39
N LEU A 7 7.75 13.15 11.10
CA LEU A 7 6.53 13.39 10.30
C LEU A 7 5.70 12.12 10.12
N GLU A 8 4.44 12.28 9.71
CA GLU A 8 3.48 11.19 9.46
C GLU A 8 3.40 10.19 10.63
N SER A 9 3.65 8.90 10.39
CA SER A 9 3.64 7.83 11.39
C SER A 9 4.64 8.02 12.53
N PHE A 10 5.55 9.00 12.45
CA PHE A 10 6.55 9.31 13.48
C PHE A 10 6.16 10.51 14.35
N LYS A 11 4.97 11.11 14.20
CA LYS A 11 4.55 12.29 14.98
C LYS A 11 4.60 12.05 16.50
N ASP A 12 4.10 10.89 16.95
CA ASP A 12 4.02 10.57 18.37
C ASP A 12 5.40 10.19 18.96
N GLY A 13 6.29 9.63 18.13
CA GLY A 13 7.64 9.24 18.52
C GLY A 13 8.69 10.34 18.39
N GLY A 14 8.39 11.42 17.66
CA GLY A 14 9.29 12.53 17.41
C GLY A 14 10.36 12.25 16.34
N ALA A 15 11.31 13.19 16.22
CA ALA A 15 12.35 13.17 15.19
C ALA A 15 13.55 12.28 15.59
N HIS A 16 13.93 11.37 14.70
CA HIS A 16 15.13 10.53 14.84
C HIS A 16 16.36 11.21 14.21
N THR A 17 16.89 12.25 14.86
CA THR A 17 17.95 13.12 14.29
C THR A 17 19.33 12.47 14.20
N ASP A 18 19.51 11.31 14.82
CA ASP A 18 20.71 10.48 14.77
C ASP A 18 20.72 9.49 13.59
N LEU A 19 19.59 9.25 12.92
CA LEU A 19 19.47 8.37 11.76
C LEU A 19 20.37 8.84 10.59
N ARG A 20 21.13 7.92 9.97
CA ARG A 20 22.00 8.18 8.82
C ARG A 20 21.76 7.18 7.70
N ALA A 21 21.85 7.64 6.44
CA ALA A 21 21.87 6.75 5.28
C ALA A 21 23.30 6.21 5.07
N VAL A 22 23.43 4.92 4.76
CA VAL A 22 24.73 4.30 4.46
C VAL A 22 24.93 4.22 2.95
N PHE A 23 23.99 3.60 2.22
CA PHE A 23 23.94 3.53 0.76
C PHE A 23 22.53 3.14 0.29
N SER A 24 22.27 3.20 -1.02
CA SER A 24 21.01 2.77 -1.64
C SER A 24 21.09 1.30 -2.09
N ILE A 25 20.06 0.50 -1.83
CA ILE A 25 20.05 -0.94 -2.14
C ILE A 25 19.50 -1.20 -3.56
N HIS A 26 18.18 -1.06 -3.74
CA HIS A 26 17.51 -1.21 -5.03
C HIS A 26 16.25 -0.32 -5.10
N PRO A 27 15.75 0.01 -6.30
CA PRO A 27 14.44 0.61 -6.46
C PRO A 27 13.32 -0.34 -6.00
N GLU A 28 12.26 0.24 -5.47
CA GLU A 28 11.04 -0.44 -5.02
C GLU A 28 9.85 0.13 -5.83
N PRO A 29 9.53 -0.45 -7.00
CA PRO A 29 8.49 0.07 -7.87
C PRO A 29 7.10 -0.21 -7.30
N PHE A 30 6.16 0.72 -7.56
CA PHE A 30 4.77 0.54 -7.17
C PHE A 30 4.10 -0.54 -8.03
N THR A 31 4.12 -1.80 -7.59
CA THR A 31 3.68 -2.94 -8.40
C THR A 31 2.25 -3.33 -8.06
N VAL A 32 1.34 -3.19 -9.01
CA VAL A 32 -0.08 -3.52 -8.83
C VAL A 32 -0.41 -4.79 -9.58
N LEU A 33 -1.08 -5.72 -8.89
CA LEU A 33 -1.60 -6.94 -9.49
C LEU A 33 -3.12 -6.92 -9.42
N ALA A 34 -3.76 -7.34 -10.51
CA ALA A 34 -5.19 -7.55 -10.60
C ALA A 34 -5.48 -9.02 -10.86
N HIS A 35 -6.54 -9.54 -10.23
CA HIS A 35 -7.05 -10.86 -10.55
C HIS A 35 -7.58 -10.87 -12.00
N PRO A 36 -7.30 -11.90 -12.82
CA PRO A 36 -7.68 -11.90 -14.25
C PRO A 36 -9.19 -11.75 -14.48
N ASN A 37 -10.01 -12.24 -13.54
CA ASN A 37 -11.47 -12.15 -13.64
C ASN A 37 -12.07 -10.89 -12.98
N ALA A 38 -11.24 -9.96 -12.46
CA ALA A 38 -11.73 -8.74 -11.82
C ALA A 38 -12.20 -7.65 -12.81
N GLY A 39 -11.90 -7.82 -14.11
CA GLY A 39 -12.24 -6.84 -15.15
C GLY A 39 -11.48 -5.52 -15.02
N VAL A 40 -10.27 -5.55 -14.47
CA VAL A 40 -9.43 -4.37 -14.20
C VAL A 40 -8.40 -4.19 -15.31
N THR A 41 -8.32 -2.97 -15.84
CA THR A 41 -7.36 -2.58 -16.88
C THR A 41 -6.53 -1.35 -16.50
N LYS A 42 -7.03 -0.57 -15.54
CA LYS A 42 -6.39 0.61 -14.94
C LYS A 42 -6.73 0.68 -13.46
N PHE A 43 -5.98 1.45 -12.69
CA PHE A 43 -6.12 1.47 -11.23
C PHE A 43 -7.51 1.94 -10.78
N GLU A 44 -8.14 2.85 -11.51
CA GLU A 44 -9.47 3.37 -11.20
C GLU A 44 -10.57 2.28 -11.25
N ASP A 45 -10.34 1.18 -11.95
CA ASP A 45 -11.30 0.07 -12.02
C ASP A 45 -11.38 -0.71 -10.69
N PHE A 46 -10.44 -0.46 -9.76
CA PHE A 46 -10.50 -1.00 -8.39
C PHE A 46 -11.52 -0.30 -7.49
N LYS A 47 -12.14 0.80 -7.92
CA LYS A 47 -13.23 1.42 -7.15
C LYS A 47 -14.35 0.39 -6.94
N GLY A 48 -14.76 0.21 -5.70
CA GLY A 48 -15.77 -0.78 -5.30
C GLY A 48 -15.30 -2.25 -5.38
N LYS A 49 -14.02 -2.51 -5.62
CA LYS A 49 -13.44 -3.87 -5.60
C LYS A 49 -12.80 -4.17 -4.25
N ARG A 50 -12.44 -5.44 -4.03
CA ARG A 50 -11.71 -5.91 -2.85
C ARG A 50 -10.23 -5.75 -3.12
N PHE A 51 -9.56 -4.84 -2.41
CA PHE A 51 -8.18 -4.51 -2.68
C PHE A 51 -7.33 -4.62 -1.41
N ASN A 52 -6.16 -5.24 -1.50
CA ASN A 52 -5.22 -5.27 -0.38
C ASN A 52 -4.38 -3.99 -0.35
N VAL A 53 -4.58 -3.19 0.70
CA VAL A 53 -3.94 -1.89 0.90
C VAL A 53 -2.65 -1.97 1.73
N GLY A 54 -2.21 -3.19 2.06
CA GLY A 54 -1.02 -3.48 2.85
C GLY A 54 -1.29 -3.48 4.36
N ASN A 55 -0.43 -4.17 5.11
CA ASN A 55 -0.57 -4.28 6.56
C ASN A 55 -0.30 -2.93 7.27
N PRO A 56 -0.94 -2.66 8.41
CA PRO A 56 -0.77 -1.40 9.14
C PRO A 56 0.69 -1.16 9.52
N GLY A 57 1.12 0.11 9.43
CA GLY A 57 2.49 0.54 9.75
C GLY A 57 3.55 0.20 8.69
N SER A 58 3.20 -0.47 7.59
CA SER A 58 4.13 -0.76 6.50
C SER A 58 4.40 0.43 5.56
N GLY A 59 5.54 0.41 4.88
CA GLY A 59 5.82 1.34 3.78
C GLY A 59 4.82 1.22 2.62
N THR A 60 4.37 -0.01 2.33
CA THR A 60 3.31 -0.29 1.36
C THR A 60 2.01 0.45 1.73
N ARG A 61 1.59 0.37 3.00
CA ARG A 61 0.38 1.06 3.46
C ARG A 61 0.50 2.58 3.35
N SER A 62 1.64 3.13 3.76
CA SER A 62 1.90 4.57 3.64
C SER A 62 1.89 5.04 2.19
N SER A 63 2.48 4.28 1.27
CA SER A 63 2.48 4.59 -0.17
C SER A 63 1.08 4.50 -0.77
N MET A 64 0.27 3.50 -0.37
CA MET A 64 -1.12 3.37 -0.79
C MET A 64 -1.96 4.58 -0.35
N GLU A 65 -1.88 4.98 0.92
CA GLU A 65 -2.64 6.13 1.43
C GLU A 65 -2.26 7.44 0.71
N ARG A 66 -0.98 7.62 0.36
CA ARG A 66 -0.53 8.77 -0.44
C ARG A 66 -1.11 8.74 -1.85
N LEU A 67 -1.14 7.57 -2.51
CA LEU A 67 -1.76 7.42 -3.82
C LEU A 67 -3.26 7.74 -3.75
N LEU A 68 -3.98 7.14 -2.80
CA LEU A 68 -5.42 7.38 -2.63
C LEU A 68 -5.71 8.86 -2.35
N GLY A 69 -4.93 9.50 -1.47
CA GLY A 69 -5.05 10.92 -1.19
C GLY A 69 -4.85 11.78 -2.44
N ALA A 70 -3.85 11.46 -3.28
CA ALA A 70 -3.63 12.15 -4.56
C ALA A 70 -4.77 11.94 -5.57
N MET A 71 -5.46 10.81 -5.49
CA MET A 71 -6.64 10.48 -6.31
C MET A 71 -7.95 11.04 -5.74
N GLY A 72 -7.93 11.63 -4.54
CA GLY A 72 -9.15 12.03 -3.82
C GLY A 72 -9.99 10.84 -3.33
N TRP A 73 -9.36 9.69 -3.13
CA TRP A 73 -9.98 8.46 -2.65
C TRP A 73 -9.63 8.20 -1.18
N THR A 74 -10.41 7.32 -0.57
CA THR A 74 -10.24 6.77 0.76
C THR A 74 -10.34 5.26 0.71
N LEU A 75 -10.06 4.58 1.82
CA LEU A 75 -10.27 3.13 1.92
C LEU A 75 -11.73 2.72 1.68
N ALA A 76 -12.69 3.62 1.95
CA ALA A 76 -14.11 3.39 1.75
C ALA A 76 -14.51 3.37 0.26
N ASP A 77 -13.63 3.81 -0.63
CA ASP A 77 -13.85 3.66 -2.08
C ASP A 77 -13.63 2.22 -2.56
N PHE A 78 -13.07 1.33 -1.73
CA PHE A 78 -13.04 -0.11 -1.96
C PHE A 78 -14.23 -0.80 -1.28
N SER A 79 -14.73 -1.90 -1.85
CA SER A 79 -15.74 -2.72 -1.14
C SER A 79 -15.13 -3.51 0.02
N LEU A 80 -13.83 -3.80 -0.07
CA LEU A 80 -13.01 -4.31 1.02
C LEU A 80 -11.60 -3.74 0.87
N ALA A 81 -11.13 -3.00 1.86
CA ALA A 81 -9.72 -2.65 1.99
C ALA A 81 -9.05 -3.67 2.94
N SER A 82 -8.46 -4.72 2.40
CA SER A 82 -7.81 -5.74 3.23
C SER A 82 -6.41 -5.31 3.66
N GLU A 83 -5.96 -5.82 4.80
CA GLU A 83 -4.72 -5.41 5.48
C GLU A 83 -3.74 -6.59 5.64
N LEU A 84 -3.65 -7.41 4.60
CA LEU A 84 -2.85 -8.63 4.54
C LEU A 84 -1.36 -8.30 4.41
N LYS A 85 -0.54 -9.17 5.00
CA LYS A 85 0.92 -9.19 4.86
C LYS A 85 1.35 -9.72 3.48
N ALA A 86 2.64 -9.56 3.18
CA ALA A 86 3.22 -9.95 1.90
C ALA A 86 3.14 -11.47 1.60
N ASP A 87 3.15 -12.31 2.63
CA ASP A 87 2.99 -13.75 2.51
C ASP A 87 1.53 -14.19 2.32
N GLU A 88 0.56 -13.30 2.57
CA GLU A 88 -0.87 -13.62 2.57
C GLU A 88 -1.58 -13.14 1.29
N HIS A 89 -1.16 -12.01 0.70
CA HIS A 89 -1.90 -11.37 -0.39
C HIS A 89 -1.83 -12.14 -1.73
N GLY A 90 -0.78 -12.91 -1.99
CA GLY A 90 -0.62 -13.72 -3.20
C GLY A 90 -1.62 -14.87 -3.23
N PRO A 91 -1.64 -15.75 -2.21
CA PRO A 91 -2.67 -16.77 -2.04
C PRO A 91 -4.08 -16.18 -2.02
N ALA A 92 -4.31 -15.05 -1.35
CA ALA A 92 -5.62 -14.40 -1.33
C ALA A 92 -6.08 -13.94 -2.72
N LEU A 93 -5.16 -13.47 -3.58
CA LEU A 93 -5.46 -13.14 -4.96
C LEU A 93 -5.82 -14.41 -5.74
N CYS A 94 -5.02 -15.47 -5.64
CA CYS A 94 -5.27 -16.76 -6.32
C CYS A 94 -6.61 -17.40 -5.92
N ASP A 95 -6.97 -17.31 -4.64
CA ASP A 95 -8.23 -17.82 -4.10
C ASP A 95 -9.45 -16.94 -4.46
N GLY A 96 -9.24 -15.80 -5.12
CA GLY A 96 -10.29 -14.84 -5.42
C GLY A 96 -10.91 -14.20 -4.17
N LYS A 97 -10.18 -14.12 -3.06
CA LYS A 97 -10.59 -13.40 -1.83
C LYS A 97 -10.44 -11.89 -1.97
N ILE A 98 -9.47 -11.46 -2.78
CA ILE A 98 -9.26 -10.08 -3.20
C ILE A 98 -9.21 -10.01 -4.73
N ASP A 99 -9.49 -8.83 -5.27
CA ASP A 99 -9.48 -8.53 -6.70
C ASP A 99 -8.17 -7.90 -7.15
N GLY A 100 -7.36 -7.38 -6.21
CA GLY A 100 -6.02 -6.88 -6.49
C GLY A 100 -5.24 -6.49 -5.24
N PHE A 101 -3.95 -6.25 -5.42
CA PHE A 101 -3.07 -5.73 -4.38
C PHE A 101 -1.97 -4.86 -4.97
N PHE A 102 -1.39 -4.01 -4.12
CA PHE A 102 -0.14 -3.31 -4.38
C PHE A 102 0.96 -3.90 -3.50
N TYR A 103 2.16 -4.09 -4.07
CA TYR A 103 3.39 -4.33 -3.33
C TYR A 103 4.57 -3.62 -3.98
N GLY A 104 5.48 -3.15 -3.14
CA GLY A 104 6.61 -2.33 -3.53
C GLY A 104 7.41 -2.02 -2.28
#